data_AF-A0A0R3SHF7-F1
#
_entry.id   AF-A0A0R3SHF7-F1
#
_cell.length_a   1.000
_cell.length_b   1.000
_cell.length_c   1.000
_cell.angle_alpha   90.00
_cell.angle_beta   90.00
_cell.angle_gamma   90.00
#
_symmetry.space_group_name_H-M   'P 1'
#
loop_
_entity.id
_entity.type
_entity.pdbx_description
1 polymer ?
#
loop_
_entity_poly.entity_id
_entity_poly.type
_entity_poly.pdbx_seq_one_letter_code
_entity_poly.pdbx_strand_id
1 'polypeptide(L)'
;MLSNISDFGKGFPIAVVFSLGLPRSQQDNKFLRGENIFELKESGGEHLNPKSLRKTAQLLEEEMKEFNDLLIGDYEDTYFNLTVKSHYSYTWISTFCRSNRPAVLFLDDDVPFSPWALKNALHSMPQFHRSNLFHGKVETKSFAVRPGSLIFDNRWAVLKSEVPWPVYSPYLQGFYVLAGFKQVELLTLGMPFTKYFPIEDAWIGLVARRMNVTPRDIHVFMRRTDMLLSERKGFEPVEKKVYVR
;
A
#
# COMPACT_ATOMS: atom_id res chain seq x y z
N MET A 1 -18.72 -8.99 2.95
CA MET A 1 -19.74 -7.98 3.36
C MET A 1 -18.96 -7.03 4.26
N LEU A 2 -18.64 -5.82 3.78
CA LEU A 2 -17.71 -4.90 4.43
C LEU A 2 -18.18 -4.58 5.86
N SER A 3 -17.29 -4.65 6.85
CA SER A 3 -17.55 -4.16 8.20
C SER A 3 -17.84 -2.65 8.13
N ASN A 4 -19.08 -2.28 8.44
CA ASN A 4 -19.46 -0.88 8.59
C ASN A 4 -18.85 -0.36 9.88
N ILE A 5 -17.81 0.46 9.79
CA ILE A 5 -17.42 1.35 10.89
C ILE A 5 -18.45 2.49 10.88
N SER A 6 -19.65 2.19 11.38
CA SER A 6 -20.76 3.11 11.46
C SER A 6 -20.62 4.00 12.68
N ASP A 7 -19.78 5.05 12.57
CA ASP A 7 -20.07 6.30 13.31
C ASP A 7 -19.49 7.59 12.70
N PHE A 8 -19.17 7.59 11.40
CA PHE A 8 -18.72 8.80 10.69
C PHE A 8 -19.86 9.52 9.95
N GLY A 9 -21.02 9.72 10.60
CA GLY A 9 -22.12 10.57 10.13
C GLY A 9 -22.84 10.11 8.84
N LYS A 10 -24.15 10.34 8.76
CA LYS A 10 -24.98 9.99 7.58
C LYS A 10 -24.37 10.53 6.27
N GLY A 11 -24.38 9.74 5.20
CA GLY A 11 -24.16 10.19 3.81
C GLY A 11 -22.89 9.73 3.07
N PHE A 12 -21.87 9.16 3.75
CA PHE A 12 -20.66 8.64 3.08
C PHE A 12 -20.00 7.56 3.94
N PRO A 13 -20.38 6.27 3.80
CA PRO A 13 -19.79 5.20 4.60
C PRO A 13 -18.32 4.99 4.25
N ILE A 14 -17.48 4.80 5.27
CA ILE A 14 -16.07 4.42 5.13
C ILE A 14 -15.95 2.98 5.64
N ALA A 15 -15.36 2.13 4.82
CA ALA A 15 -14.96 0.78 5.20
C ALA A 15 -13.44 0.70 5.18
N VAL A 16 -12.89 -0.05 6.12
CA VAL A 16 -11.45 -0.34 6.21
C VAL A 16 -11.26 -1.81 5.89
N VAL A 17 -10.23 -2.12 5.12
CA VAL A 17 -9.84 -3.49 4.77
C VAL A 17 -8.33 -3.57 4.91
N PHE A 18 -7.83 -4.56 5.66
CA PHE A 18 -6.41 -4.81 5.81
C PHE A 18 -5.94 -5.80 4.74
N SER A 19 -4.89 -5.46 4.01
CA SER A 19 -4.31 -6.32 2.98
C SER A 19 -3.05 -6.98 3.51
N LEU A 20 -3.08 -8.31 3.60
CA LEU A 20 -2.03 -9.13 4.19
C LEU A 20 -1.61 -10.22 3.22
N GLY A 21 -0.37 -10.69 3.37
CA GLY A 21 0.10 -11.95 2.81
C GLY A 21 0.03 -13.07 3.85
N LEU A 22 0.52 -14.25 3.47
CA LEU A 22 0.76 -15.35 4.37
C LEU A 22 1.92 -15.02 5.33
N PRO A 23 1.89 -15.55 6.57
CA PRO A 23 3.02 -15.47 7.48
C PRO A 23 4.31 -15.98 6.83
N ARG A 24 5.43 -15.33 7.14
CA ARG A 24 6.75 -15.67 6.58
C ARG A 24 7.18 -17.08 7.00
N SER A 25 7.69 -17.87 6.06
CA SER A 25 8.40 -19.12 6.37
C SER A 25 9.90 -18.90 6.65
N GLN A 26 10.48 -17.84 6.07
CA GLN A 26 11.87 -17.48 6.27
C GLN A 26 12.12 -16.98 7.71
N GLN A 27 13.22 -17.46 8.32
CA GLN A 27 13.59 -17.21 9.72
C GLN A 27 14.67 -16.13 9.90
N ASP A 28 15.02 -15.41 8.84
CA ASP A 28 15.99 -14.33 8.85
C ASP A 28 15.53 -13.14 8.02
N ASN A 29 16.25 -12.02 8.10
CA ASN A 29 15.96 -10.81 7.32
C ASN A 29 16.77 -10.68 6.03
N LYS A 30 17.32 -11.79 5.52
CA LYS A 30 18.23 -11.79 4.37
C LYS A 30 17.51 -12.28 3.13
N PHE A 31 17.60 -11.51 2.06
CA PHE A 31 16.92 -11.80 0.80
C PHE A 31 17.94 -11.88 -0.31
N LEU A 32 18.00 -13.02 -0.98
CA LEU A 32 18.80 -13.19 -2.17
C LEU A 32 18.04 -12.62 -3.38
N ARG A 33 18.59 -11.58 -4.01
CA ARG A 33 18.05 -10.99 -5.24
C ARG A 33 19.17 -10.87 -6.28
N GLY A 34 19.10 -11.72 -7.30
CA GLY A 34 20.22 -11.94 -8.21
C GLY A 34 21.43 -12.48 -7.44
N GLU A 35 22.58 -11.85 -7.59
CA GLU A 35 23.82 -12.21 -6.87
C GLU A 35 24.00 -11.41 -5.57
N ASN A 36 23.02 -10.57 -5.19
CA ASN A 36 23.13 -9.68 -4.04
C ASN A 36 22.30 -10.20 -2.86
N ILE A 37 22.85 -10.07 -1.66
CA ILE A 37 22.14 -10.33 -0.41
C ILE A 37 21.69 -8.98 0.17
N PHE A 38 20.39 -8.83 0.37
CA PHE A 38 19.78 -7.67 1.00
C PHE A 38 19.35 -8.01 2.41
N GLU A 39 19.79 -7.24 3.40
CA GLU A 39 19.41 -7.42 4.79
C GLU A 39 18.51 -6.26 5.24
N LEU A 40 17.27 -6.58 5.60
CA LEU A 40 16.33 -5.59 6.15
C LEU A 40 16.65 -5.36 7.64
N LYS A 41 16.71 -4.09 8.05
CA LYS A 41 17.05 -3.69 9.42
C LYS A 41 15.83 -3.33 10.29
N GLU A 42 14.62 -3.51 9.77
CA GLU A 42 13.38 -3.14 10.45
C GLU A 42 12.90 -4.19 11.46
N SER A 43 12.04 -3.73 12.37
CA SER A 43 11.43 -4.50 13.47
C SER A 43 10.73 -5.77 13.02
N GLY A 44 10.20 -5.83 11.79
CA GLY A 44 9.57 -7.03 11.23
C GLY A 44 10.47 -8.28 11.19
N GLY A 45 11.78 -8.14 11.41
CA GLY A 45 12.71 -9.25 11.56
C GLY A 45 12.96 -9.77 12.96
N GLU A 46 12.67 -8.97 13.98
CA GLU A 46 13.00 -9.29 15.39
C GLU A 46 12.19 -10.51 15.88
N HIS A 47 11.14 -10.87 15.16
CA HIS A 47 10.20 -11.94 15.50
C HIS A 47 10.23 -13.12 14.50
N LEU A 48 11.29 -13.28 13.70
CA LEU A 48 11.42 -14.40 12.74
C LEU A 48 11.97 -15.69 13.36
N ASN A 49 11.61 -16.00 14.60
CA ASN A 49 11.92 -17.29 15.21
C ASN A 49 10.68 -18.22 15.13
N PRO A 50 10.85 -19.56 15.16
CA PRO A 50 9.75 -20.50 15.02
C PRO A 50 8.59 -20.29 16.00
N LYS A 51 8.90 -19.88 17.24
CA LYS A 51 7.88 -19.64 18.28
C LYS A 51 7.04 -18.41 17.94
N SER A 52 7.69 -17.31 17.56
CA SER A 52 7.01 -16.07 17.16
C SER A 52 6.19 -16.26 15.89
N LEU A 53 6.73 -16.92 14.86
CA LEU A 53 5.99 -17.21 13.61
C LEU A 53 4.73 -18.06 13.88
N ARG A 54 4.84 -19.06 14.75
CA ARG A 54 3.67 -19.85 15.18
C ARG A 54 2.65 -19.01 15.93
N LYS A 55 3.08 -18.12 16.82
CA LYS A 55 2.19 -17.18 17.52
C LYS A 55 1.49 -16.26 16.52
N THR A 56 2.20 -15.69 15.55
CA THR A 56 1.62 -14.83 14.51
C THR A 56 0.57 -15.56 13.68
N ALA A 57 0.82 -16.81 13.27
CA ALA A 57 -0.17 -17.61 12.55
C ALA A 57 -1.44 -17.86 13.39
N GLN A 58 -1.30 -18.14 14.68
CA GLN A 58 -2.44 -18.32 15.59
C GLN A 58 -3.26 -17.03 15.76
N LEU A 59 -2.58 -15.89 15.97
CA LEU A 59 -3.24 -14.59 16.08
C LEU A 59 -3.97 -14.21 14.79
N LEU A 60 -3.38 -14.50 13.62
CA LEU A 60 -4.04 -14.28 12.34
C LEU A 60 -5.32 -15.12 12.22
N GLU A 61 -5.29 -16.40 12.61
CA GLU A 61 -6.50 -17.25 12.60
C GLU A 61 -7.58 -16.74 13.55
N GLU A 62 -7.21 -16.17 14.70
CA GLU A 62 -8.15 -15.55 15.65
C GLU A 62 -8.75 -14.28 15.06
N GLU A 63 -7.92 -13.39 14.49
CA GLU A 63 -8.36 -12.15 13.85
C GLU A 63 -9.30 -12.43 12.67
N MET A 64 -9.00 -13.44 11.85
CA MET A 64 -9.88 -13.92 10.76
C MET A 64 -11.24 -14.45 11.25
N LYS A 65 -11.30 -15.02 12.44
CA LYS A 65 -12.56 -15.54 13.02
C LYS A 65 -13.39 -14.42 13.64
N GLU A 66 -12.74 -13.42 14.22
CA GLU A 66 -13.40 -12.32 14.93
C GLU A 66 -13.83 -11.20 13.97
N PHE A 67 -13.00 -10.87 12.97
CA PHE A 67 -13.21 -9.74 12.06
C PHE A 67 -13.33 -10.19 10.60
N ASN A 68 -14.11 -9.44 9.81
CA ASN A 68 -14.40 -9.74 8.40
C ASN A 68 -13.91 -8.63 7.47
N ASP A 69 -12.70 -8.15 7.71
CA ASP A 69 -12.06 -7.01 7.06
C ASP A 69 -10.63 -7.32 6.57
N LEU A 70 -10.27 -8.60 6.46
CA LEU A 70 -8.98 -9.04 5.92
C LEU A 70 -9.09 -9.43 4.44
N LEU A 71 -8.14 -8.95 3.65
CA LEU A 71 -7.80 -9.44 2.32
C LEU A 71 -6.46 -10.17 2.40
N ILE A 72 -6.50 -11.49 2.39
CA ILE A 72 -5.29 -12.33 2.48
C ILE A 72 -4.92 -12.85 1.09
N GLY A 73 -3.73 -12.51 0.62
CA GLY A 73 -3.19 -13.01 -0.64
C GLY A 73 -2.24 -14.19 -0.45
N ASP A 74 -2.08 -14.97 -1.53
CA ASP A 74 -1.23 -16.15 -1.57
C ASP A 74 0.22 -15.79 -1.92
N TYR A 75 0.87 -15.05 -1.02
CA TYR A 75 2.28 -14.66 -1.10
C TYR A 75 2.80 -14.42 0.32
N GLU A 76 4.09 -14.61 0.56
CA GLU A 76 4.65 -14.27 1.87
C GLU A 76 4.67 -12.76 2.10
N ASP A 77 4.16 -12.33 3.26
CA ASP A 77 4.11 -10.92 3.60
C ASP A 77 5.51 -10.40 3.97
N THR A 78 6.16 -9.75 3.00
CA THR A 78 7.52 -9.21 3.14
C THR A 78 7.62 -7.86 2.43
N TYR A 79 8.59 -7.04 2.84
CA TYR A 79 8.87 -5.75 2.21
C TYR A 79 9.06 -5.86 0.68
N PHE A 80 9.79 -6.88 0.22
CA PHE A 80 10.04 -7.09 -1.21
C PHE A 80 8.83 -7.64 -1.99
N ASN A 81 7.79 -8.10 -1.28
CA ASN A 81 6.51 -8.54 -1.88
C ASN A 81 5.41 -7.48 -1.81
N LEU A 82 5.69 -6.25 -1.37
CA LEU A 82 4.69 -5.16 -1.38
C LEU A 82 4.04 -4.95 -2.76
N THR A 83 4.80 -5.13 -3.84
CA THR A 83 4.26 -5.06 -5.21
C THR A 83 3.21 -6.13 -5.48
N VAL A 84 3.42 -7.35 -4.97
CA VAL A 84 2.44 -8.44 -5.08
C VAL A 84 1.21 -8.12 -4.24
N LYS A 85 1.41 -7.62 -3.01
CA LYS A 85 0.34 -7.15 -2.13
C LYS A 85 -0.55 -6.13 -2.83
N SER A 86 0.03 -5.07 -3.38
CA SER A 86 -0.72 -4.05 -4.11
C SER A 86 -1.44 -4.61 -5.33
N HIS A 87 -0.82 -5.51 -6.10
CA HIS A 87 -1.52 -6.16 -7.21
C HIS A 87 -2.77 -6.90 -6.72
N TYR A 88 -2.67 -7.67 -5.64
CA TYR A 88 -3.82 -8.35 -5.04
C TYR A 88 -4.91 -7.36 -4.59
N SER A 89 -4.54 -6.27 -3.92
CA SER A 89 -5.50 -5.25 -3.47
C SER A 89 -6.23 -4.60 -4.64
N TYR A 90 -5.51 -4.16 -5.67
CA TYR A 90 -6.10 -3.55 -6.87
C TYR A 90 -7.01 -4.53 -7.63
N THR A 91 -6.58 -5.78 -7.78
CA THR A 91 -7.41 -6.83 -8.39
C THR A 91 -8.68 -7.09 -7.59
N TRP A 92 -8.58 -7.23 -6.27
CA TRP A 92 -9.74 -7.45 -5.42
C TRP A 92 -10.74 -6.29 -5.50
N ILE A 93 -10.27 -5.05 -5.36
CA ILE A 93 -11.13 -3.86 -5.47
C ILE A 93 -11.83 -3.82 -6.83
N SER A 94 -11.06 -3.95 -7.91
CA SER A 94 -11.59 -3.87 -9.28
C SER A 94 -12.56 -5.01 -9.62
N THR A 95 -12.47 -6.14 -8.92
CA THR A 95 -13.32 -7.31 -9.14
C THR A 95 -14.60 -7.22 -8.30
N PHE A 96 -14.46 -6.98 -7.00
CA PHE A 96 -15.55 -7.13 -6.02
C PHE A 96 -16.26 -5.82 -5.67
N CYS A 97 -15.68 -4.66 -5.95
CA CYS A 97 -16.30 -3.36 -5.65
C CYS A 97 -16.95 -2.68 -6.87
N ARG A 98 -17.11 -3.39 -7.99
CA ARG A 98 -17.64 -2.85 -9.27
C ARG A 98 -19.00 -2.20 -9.16
N SER A 99 -19.91 -2.76 -8.36
CA SER A 99 -21.27 -2.24 -8.22
C SER A 99 -21.31 -0.89 -7.49
N ASN A 100 -20.43 -0.70 -6.52
CA ASN A 100 -20.42 0.49 -5.66
C ASN A 100 -19.47 1.59 -6.17
N ARG A 101 -18.47 1.22 -7.00
CA ARG A 101 -17.46 2.12 -7.59
C ARG A 101 -16.88 3.14 -6.59
N PRO A 102 -16.35 2.70 -5.43
CA PRO A 102 -15.91 3.61 -4.38
C PRO A 102 -14.67 4.44 -4.77
N ALA A 103 -14.47 5.57 -4.10
CA ALA A 103 -13.13 6.13 -3.98
C ALA A 103 -12.32 5.26 -2.99
N VAL A 104 -11.05 5.02 -3.28
CA VAL A 104 -10.18 4.14 -2.51
C VAL A 104 -8.99 4.95 -2.01
N LEU A 105 -8.74 4.86 -0.71
CA LEU A 105 -7.51 5.34 -0.10
C LEU A 105 -6.63 4.13 0.19
N PHE A 106 -5.48 4.04 -0.48
CA PHE A 106 -4.39 3.15 -0.09
C PHE A 106 -3.52 3.89 0.93
N LEU A 107 -3.19 3.22 2.02
CA LEU A 107 -2.59 3.82 3.21
C LEU A 107 -1.75 2.77 3.92
N ASP A 108 -0.58 3.16 4.41
CA ASP A 108 0.20 2.33 5.32
C ASP A 108 -0.48 2.29 6.70
N ASP A 109 -0.34 1.17 7.41
CA ASP A 109 -0.97 0.95 8.71
C ASP A 109 -0.35 1.81 9.83
N ASP A 110 0.81 2.42 9.57
CA ASP A 110 1.52 3.34 10.45
C ASP A 110 1.22 4.83 10.16
N VAL A 111 0.31 5.13 9.21
CA VAL A 111 -0.06 6.50 8.83
C VAL A 111 -1.37 6.94 9.49
N PRO A 112 -1.34 7.91 10.42
CA PRO A 112 -2.55 8.44 11.02
C PRO A 112 -3.26 9.40 10.06
N PHE A 113 -4.41 9.00 9.51
CA PHE A 113 -5.21 9.84 8.61
C PHE A 113 -6.48 10.39 9.27
N SER A 114 -7.03 11.47 8.72
CA SER A 114 -8.31 12.08 9.12
C SER A 114 -9.47 11.62 8.23
N PRO A 115 -10.37 10.73 8.70
CA PRO A 115 -11.54 10.30 7.93
C PRO A 115 -12.50 11.46 7.62
N TRP A 116 -12.60 12.43 8.54
CA TRP A 116 -13.48 13.58 8.38
C TRP A 116 -13.02 14.51 7.25
N ALA A 117 -11.73 14.82 7.20
CA ALA A 117 -11.18 15.65 6.13
C ALA A 117 -11.29 14.96 4.77
N LEU A 118 -11.00 13.64 4.71
CA LEU A 118 -11.19 12.84 3.50
C LEU A 118 -12.64 12.89 3.03
N LYS A 119 -13.60 12.67 3.94
CA LYS A 119 -15.03 12.72 3.63
C LYS A 119 -15.44 14.08 3.08
N ASN A 120 -15.02 15.18 3.70
CA ASN A 120 -15.36 16.54 3.25
C ASN A 120 -14.76 16.85 1.87
N ALA A 121 -13.51 16.45 1.64
CA ALA A 121 -12.86 16.60 0.35
C ALA A 121 -13.63 15.82 -0.73
N LEU A 122 -13.99 14.57 -0.49
CA LEU A 122 -14.75 13.76 -1.45
C LEU A 122 -16.18 14.28 -1.66
N HIS A 123 -16.86 14.72 -0.61
CA HIS A 123 -18.24 15.22 -0.70
C HIS A 123 -18.33 16.50 -1.53
N SER A 124 -17.33 17.38 -1.45
CA SER A 124 -17.27 18.62 -2.23
C SER A 124 -16.88 18.40 -3.70
N MET A 125 -16.43 17.20 -4.09
CA MET A 125 -16.01 16.90 -5.46
C MET A 125 -17.15 16.37 -6.34
N PRO A 126 -17.28 16.88 -7.58
CA PRO A 126 -18.18 16.28 -8.56
C PRO A 126 -17.80 14.82 -8.85
N GLN A 127 -18.80 13.99 -9.17
CA GLN A 127 -18.63 12.55 -9.40
C GLN A 127 -17.56 12.25 -10.47
N PHE A 128 -17.52 13.05 -11.54
CA PHE A 128 -16.51 12.92 -12.58
C PHE A 128 -15.09 13.06 -12.02
N HIS A 129 -14.83 14.07 -11.20
CA HIS A 129 -13.52 14.27 -10.57
C HIS A 129 -13.19 13.13 -9.61
N ARG A 130 -14.13 12.73 -8.75
CA ARG A 130 -13.96 11.59 -7.83
C ARG A 130 -13.56 10.30 -8.55
N SER A 131 -14.23 10.01 -9.67
CA SER A 131 -13.94 8.79 -10.43
C SER A 131 -12.55 8.78 -11.07
N ASN A 132 -11.99 9.94 -11.39
CA ASN A 132 -10.70 10.07 -12.08
C ASN A 132 -9.52 10.37 -11.12
N LEU A 133 -9.72 10.32 -9.79
CA LEU A 133 -8.67 10.56 -8.82
C LEU A 133 -7.52 9.56 -9.01
N PHE A 134 -6.29 10.06 -9.04
CA PHE A 134 -5.06 9.30 -8.81
C PHE A 134 -4.05 10.26 -8.20
N HIS A 135 -4.20 10.50 -6.89
CA HIS A 135 -3.56 11.59 -6.18
C HIS A 135 -2.81 11.12 -4.95
N GLY A 136 -1.69 11.77 -4.66
CA GLY A 136 -0.82 11.50 -3.52
C GLY A 136 0.31 12.52 -3.52
N LYS A 137 1.41 12.22 -2.83
CA LYS A 137 2.64 12.98 -3.00
C LYS A 137 3.36 12.51 -4.27
N VAL A 138 3.44 13.38 -5.28
CA VAL A 138 4.05 13.04 -6.57
C VAL A 138 5.57 13.07 -6.47
N GLU A 139 6.20 11.96 -6.85
CA GLU A 139 7.64 11.86 -7.03
C GLU A 139 7.99 11.94 -8.51
N THR A 140 8.95 12.80 -8.83
CA THR A 140 9.46 12.99 -10.20
C THR A 140 10.99 12.98 -10.16
N LYS A 141 11.61 12.53 -11.26
CA LYS A 141 13.07 12.47 -11.39
C LYS A 141 13.75 11.59 -10.33
N SER A 142 13.03 10.64 -9.74
CA SER A 142 13.56 9.69 -8.76
C SER A 142 14.48 8.67 -9.43
N PHE A 143 15.72 8.59 -8.95
CA PHE A 143 16.71 7.65 -9.48
C PHE A 143 16.48 6.23 -8.97
N ALA A 144 16.71 5.25 -9.85
CA ALA A 144 16.72 3.85 -9.47
C ALA A 144 18.00 3.54 -8.68
N VAL A 145 17.85 3.38 -7.36
CA VAL A 145 18.93 3.01 -6.44
C VAL A 145 19.53 1.67 -6.87
N ARG A 146 20.85 1.56 -6.79
CA ARG A 146 21.58 0.35 -7.20
C ARG A 146 22.23 -0.35 -6.00
N PRO A 147 22.44 -1.67 -6.07
CA PRO A 147 23.11 -2.41 -5.00
C PRO A 147 24.47 -1.79 -4.68
N GLY A 148 24.82 -1.70 -3.40
CA GLY A 148 26.05 -1.06 -2.92
C GLY A 148 25.97 0.47 -2.80
N SER A 149 24.78 1.06 -2.93
CA SER A 149 24.58 2.49 -2.68
C SER A 149 25.04 2.87 -1.27
N LEU A 150 25.85 3.93 -1.16
CA LEU A 150 26.30 4.50 0.11
C LEU A 150 25.42 5.66 0.59
N ILE A 151 24.53 6.16 -0.27
CA ILE A 151 23.70 7.36 -0.03
C ILE A 151 22.28 6.96 0.39
N PHE A 152 21.78 5.87 -0.17
CA PHE A 152 20.40 5.41 0.02
C PHE A 152 20.39 4.03 0.66
N ASP A 153 19.33 3.74 1.40
CA ASP A 153 19.11 2.40 1.95
C ASP A 153 19.06 1.36 0.81
N ASN A 154 19.83 0.29 0.96
CA ASN A 154 19.92 -0.77 -0.04
C ASN A 154 18.62 -1.59 -0.14
N ARG A 155 17.71 -1.49 0.83
CA ARG A 155 16.34 -2.03 0.68
C ARG A 155 15.60 -1.42 -0.52
N TRP A 156 15.97 -0.22 -0.96
CA TRP A 156 15.37 0.42 -2.12
C TRP A 156 16.11 0.13 -3.43
N ALA A 157 17.18 -0.67 -3.37
CA ALA A 157 17.96 -0.98 -4.55
C ALA A 157 17.22 -1.94 -5.49
N VAL A 158 17.36 -1.68 -6.78
CA VAL A 158 16.83 -2.49 -7.88
C VAL A 158 17.93 -2.92 -8.83
N LEU A 159 17.86 -4.18 -9.25
CA LEU A 159 18.75 -4.77 -10.23
C LEU A 159 18.48 -4.19 -11.62
N LYS A 160 19.47 -4.22 -12.50
CA LYS A 160 19.29 -3.83 -13.91
C LYS A 160 18.32 -4.75 -14.66
N SER A 161 18.20 -6.01 -14.24
CA SER A 161 17.24 -6.98 -14.76
C SER A 161 15.80 -6.74 -14.31
N GLU A 162 15.60 -5.98 -13.23
CA GLU A 162 14.29 -5.54 -12.73
C GLU A 162 13.92 -4.18 -13.34
N VAL A 163 14.85 -3.22 -13.26
CA VAL A 163 14.68 -1.83 -13.67
C VAL A 163 15.92 -1.40 -14.48
N PRO A 164 15.89 -1.49 -15.82
CA PRO A 164 17.05 -1.18 -16.65
C PRO A 164 17.33 0.34 -16.70
N TRP A 165 16.29 1.17 -16.60
CA TRP A 165 16.38 2.62 -16.70
C TRP A 165 16.98 3.26 -15.45
N PRO A 166 17.65 4.41 -15.56
CA PRO A 166 18.25 5.10 -14.42
C PRO A 166 17.25 5.89 -13.58
N VAL A 167 16.09 6.24 -14.12
CA VAL A 167 15.07 7.10 -13.50
C VAL A 167 13.71 6.44 -13.65
N TYR A 168 12.91 6.45 -12.57
CA TYR A 168 11.55 5.91 -12.59
C TYR A 168 10.59 6.81 -13.38
N SER A 169 9.48 6.22 -13.86
CA SER A 169 8.32 7.01 -14.27
C SER A 169 7.77 7.79 -13.07
N PRO A 170 7.14 8.96 -13.25
CA PRO A 170 6.47 9.64 -12.15
C PRO A 170 5.51 8.71 -11.41
N TYR A 171 5.51 8.79 -10.08
CA TYR A 171 4.70 7.93 -9.22
C TYR A 171 4.20 8.69 -7.99
N LEU A 172 3.34 8.05 -7.20
CA LEU A 172 2.82 8.58 -5.93
C LEU A 172 3.48 7.82 -4.80
N GLN A 173 3.99 8.49 -3.76
CA GLN A 173 4.52 7.79 -2.58
C GLN A 173 3.43 6.93 -1.92
N GLY A 174 3.77 5.68 -1.59
CA GLY A 174 2.81 4.64 -1.16
C GLY A 174 2.01 4.96 0.11
N PHE A 175 2.57 5.78 1.01
CA PHE A 175 1.99 6.04 2.34
C PHE A 175 0.60 6.69 2.32
N TYR A 176 0.20 7.35 1.22
CA TYR A 176 -1.14 7.94 1.06
C TYR A 176 -1.47 8.13 -0.43
N VAL A 177 -2.29 7.24 -0.98
CA VAL A 177 -2.72 7.29 -2.39
C VAL A 177 -4.24 7.24 -2.48
N LEU A 178 -4.84 8.35 -2.92
CA LEU A 178 -6.26 8.46 -3.17
C LEU A 178 -6.57 8.20 -4.65
N ALA A 179 -7.27 7.10 -4.93
CA ALA A 179 -7.63 6.67 -6.25
C ALA A 179 -9.16 6.60 -6.43
N GLY A 180 -9.64 7.01 -7.59
CA GLY A 180 -11.02 6.79 -8.02
C GLY A 180 -11.15 5.41 -8.64
N PHE A 181 -12.32 4.79 -8.52
CA PHE A 181 -12.55 3.43 -9.01
C PHE A 181 -12.13 3.22 -10.47
N LYS A 182 -12.37 4.21 -11.35
CA LYS A 182 -11.98 4.12 -12.77
C LYS A 182 -10.46 3.99 -12.93
N GLN A 183 -9.67 4.70 -12.12
CA GLN A 183 -8.21 4.58 -12.16
C GLN A 183 -7.75 3.25 -11.58
N VAL A 184 -8.39 2.77 -10.52
CA VAL A 184 -8.12 1.41 -10.00
C VAL A 184 -8.37 0.37 -11.09
N GLU A 185 -9.52 0.40 -11.78
CA GLU A 185 -9.82 -0.51 -12.91
C GLU A 185 -8.76 -0.44 -14.02
N LEU A 186 -8.38 0.77 -14.45
CA LEU A 186 -7.37 0.95 -15.51
C LEU A 186 -6.00 0.42 -15.08
N LEU A 187 -5.57 0.72 -13.86
CA LEU A 187 -4.30 0.25 -13.34
C LEU A 187 -4.29 -1.28 -13.25
N THR A 188 -5.34 -1.90 -12.68
CA THR A 188 -5.46 -3.36 -12.61
C THR A 188 -5.32 -4.00 -13.99
N LEU A 189 -5.90 -3.43 -15.05
CA LEU A 189 -5.76 -3.98 -16.41
C LEU A 189 -4.30 -3.97 -16.92
N GLY A 190 -3.49 -2.99 -16.51
CA GLY A 190 -2.09 -2.88 -16.89
C GLY A 190 -1.12 -3.73 -16.05
N MET A 191 -1.53 -4.12 -14.84
CA MET A 191 -0.69 -4.82 -13.88
C MET A 191 -0.16 -6.19 -14.37
N PRO A 192 -0.98 -7.09 -14.97
CA PRO A 192 -0.50 -8.39 -15.47
C PRO A 192 0.56 -8.29 -16.58
N PHE A 193 0.61 -7.15 -17.29
CA PHE A 193 1.53 -6.90 -18.39
C PHE A 193 2.78 -6.12 -17.98
N THR A 194 3.00 -5.95 -16.67
CA THR A 194 4.10 -5.18 -16.11
C THR A 194 4.90 -6.05 -15.15
N LYS A 195 6.15 -6.38 -15.52
CA LYS A 195 7.07 -7.16 -14.70
C LYS A 195 7.23 -6.50 -13.32
N TYR A 196 7.14 -7.28 -12.25
CA TYR A 196 7.30 -6.80 -10.88
C TYR A 196 8.75 -6.38 -10.58
N PHE A 197 8.89 -5.37 -9.74
CA PHE A 197 10.13 -5.01 -9.06
C PHE A 197 9.77 -4.44 -7.67
N PRO A 198 10.64 -4.54 -6.66
CA PRO A 198 10.23 -4.42 -5.26
C PRO A 198 9.96 -3.01 -4.75
N ILE A 199 10.01 -2.00 -5.61
CA ILE A 199 9.70 -0.61 -5.25
C ILE A 199 8.27 -0.38 -5.72
N GLU A 200 7.33 -0.78 -4.86
CA GLU A 200 5.90 -0.90 -5.15
C GLU A 200 5.29 0.39 -5.73
N ASP A 201 5.60 1.52 -5.11
CA ASP A 201 5.07 2.82 -5.50
C ASP A 201 5.57 3.23 -6.91
N ALA A 202 6.85 3.06 -7.17
CA ALA A 202 7.45 3.25 -8.48
C ALA A 202 6.94 2.22 -9.52
N TRP A 203 6.62 0.99 -9.11
CA TRP A 203 6.02 -0.02 -9.99
C TRP A 203 4.60 0.36 -10.39
N ILE A 204 3.78 0.83 -9.44
CA ILE A 204 2.45 1.39 -9.75
C ILE A 204 2.59 2.59 -10.69
N GLY A 205 3.58 3.47 -10.48
CA GLY A 205 3.85 4.58 -11.39
C GLY A 205 4.19 4.15 -12.81
N LEU A 206 4.93 3.06 -12.98
CA LEU A 206 5.18 2.46 -14.29
C LEU A 206 3.90 1.93 -14.93
N VAL A 207 3.06 1.22 -14.15
CA VAL A 207 1.74 0.76 -14.62
C VAL A 207 0.88 1.96 -15.05
N ALA A 208 0.83 3.01 -14.23
CA ALA A 208 0.10 4.24 -14.53
C ALA A 208 0.58 4.89 -15.83
N ARG A 209 1.91 4.99 -16.02
CA ARG A 209 2.51 5.52 -17.25
C ARG A 209 2.09 4.74 -18.49
N ARG A 210 2.02 3.41 -18.40
CA ARG A 210 1.57 2.51 -19.49
C ARG A 210 0.09 2.66 -19.78
N MET A 211 -0.72 2.85 -18.74
CA MET A 211 -2.17 3.03 -18.85
C MET A 211 -2.60 4.49 -19.12
N ASN A 212 -1.64 5.38 -19.38
CA ASN A 212 -1.86 6.81 -19.58
C ASN A 212 -2.60 7.49 -18.40
N VAL A 213 -2.39 6.98 -17.18
CA VAL A 213 -2.87 7.56 -15.93
C VAL A 213 -1.77 8.47 -15.38
N THR A 214 -2.12 9.72 -15.07
CA THR A 214 -1.15 10.72 -14.60
C THR A 214 -1.25 10.87 -13.08
N PRO A 215 -0.17 10.63 -12.32
CA PRO A 215 -0.07 11.00 -10.90
C PRO A 215 -0.32 12.49 -10.71
N ARG A 216 -1.12 12.86 -9.71
CA ARG A 216 -1.42 14.26 -9.39
C ARG A 216 -1.20 14.54 -7.91
N ASP A 217 -0.86 15.79 -7.62
CA ASP A 217 -0.58 16.20 -6.26
C ASP A 217 -1.87 16.29 -5.44
N ILE A 218 -1.91 15.64 -4.28
CA ILE A 218 -3.06 15.62 -3.37
C ILE A 218 -3.38 17.00 -2.79
N HIS A 219 -2.39 17.90 -2.71
CA HIS A 219 -2.54 19.24 -2.16
C HIS A 219 -3.32 20.20 -3.04
N VAL A 220 -3.70 19.78 -4.25
CA VAL A 220 -4.67 20.52 -5.07
C VAL A 220 -6.08 20.54 -4.44
N PHE A 221 -6.37 19.66 -3.47
CA PHE A 221 -7.65 19.67 -2.73
C PHE A 221 -7.56 19.38 -1.23
N MET A 222 -6.42 18.88 -0.71
CA MET A 222 -6.25 18.62 0.73
C MET A 222 -4.87 19.04 1.23
N ARG A 223 -4.81 19.92 2.24
CA ARG A 223 -3.52 20.27 2.86
C ARG A 223 -3.04 19.11 3.73
N ARG A 224 -1.73 18.99 3.89
CA ARG A 224 -1.11 17.95 4.73
C ARG A 224 -1.68 17.92 6.16
N THR A 225 -1.95 19.09 6.75
CA THR A 225 -2.54 19.23 8.10
C THR A 225 -3.98 18.75 8.18
N ASP A 226 -4.70 18.75 7.07
CA ASP A 226 -6.07 18.24 7.01
C ASP A 226 -6.06 16.72 6.78
N MET A 227 -5.05 16.20 6.07
CA MET A 227 -4.91 14.77 5.75
C MET A 227 -4.52 13.91 6.96
N LEU A 228 -3.57 14.37 7.76
CA LEU A 228 -2.95 13.60 8.83
C LEU A 228 -3.41 14.09 10.20
N LEU A 229 -3.63 13.17 11.14
CA LEU A 229 -3.91 13.57 12.52
C LEU A 229 -2.66 14.16 13.16
N SER A 230 -2.80 15.32 13.82
CA SER A 230 -1.69 16.03 14.46
C SER A 230 -1.18 15.33 15.72
N GLU A 231 -2.01 14.53 16.40
CA GLU A 231 -1.66 13.80 17.61
C GLU A 231 -1.32 12.33 17.31
N ARG A 232 -0.03 11.99 17.34
CA ARG A 232 0.44 10.59 17.28
C ARG A 232 0.16 9.79 18.56
N LYS A 233 -0.27 10.45 19.65
CA LYS A 233 -0.37 9.86 21.01
C LYS A 233 -1.45 8.77 21.19
N GLY A 234 -2.20 8.43 20.16
CA GLY A 234 -3.12 7.28 20.14
C GLY A 234 -2.95 6.35 18.94
N PHE A 235 -1.98 6.63 18.07
CA PHE A 235 -1.75 5.84 16.87
C PHE A 235 -0.54 4.94 17.09
N GLU A 236 -0.82 3.72 17.57
CA GLU A 236 0.15 2.63 17.51
C GLU A 236 -0.01 1.90 16.18
N PRO A 237 1.07 1.70 15.40
CA PRO A 237 1.06 0.87 14.20
C PRO A 237 0.43 -0.49 14.49
N VAL A 238 -0.22 -1.11 13.50
CA VAL A 238 -0.86 -2.43 13.69
C VAL A 238 0.21 -3.47 14.07
N GLU A 239 1.43 -3.34 13.54
CA GLU A 239 2.60 -4.11 13.96
C GLU A 239 2.95 -3.99 15.47
N LYS A 240 2.54 -2.94 16.17
CA LYS A 240 2.71 -2.88 17.64
C LYS A 240 1.53 -3.51 18.39
N LYS A 241 0.32 -3.44 17.83
CA LYS A 241 -0.90 -3.99 18.45
C LYS A 241 -1.01 -5.51 18.30
N VAL A 242 -0.57 -6.05 17.17
CA VAL A 242 -0.61 -7.50 16.88
C VAL A 242 0.44 -8.27 17.69
N TYR A 243 1.57 -7.63 18.03
CA TYR A 243 2.68 -8.34 18.70
C TYR A 243 2.71 -8.15 20.23
N VAL A 244 1.96 -7.18 20.77
CA VAL A 244 1.93 -6.85 22.21
C VAL A 244 0.61 -7.27 22.91
N ARG A 245 -0.35 -7.84 22.17
CA ARG A 245 -1.47 -8.58 22.80
C ARG A 245 -1.08 -10.00 23.21
#